data_AF-A0A0H2USS2-F1
#
_entry.id   AF-A0A0H2USS2-F1
#
_cell.length_a   1.000
_cell.length_b   1.000
_cell.length_c   1.000
_cell.angle_alpha   90.00
_cell.angle_beta   90.00
_cell.angle_gamma   90.00
#
_symmetry.space_group_name_H-M   'P 1'
#
loop_
_entity.id
_entity.type
_entity.pdbx_description
1 polymer ?
#
loop_
_entity_poly.entity_id
_entity_poly.type
_entity_poly.pdbx_seq_one_letter_code
_entity_poly.pdbx_strand_id
1 'polypeptide(L)'
;MRSGWYTWCQRRTGISPRQQFRQHCDSVVLAAAFTRSKQRYGAPRLTDELRAQGYHFNVKTVAASLRRQGLRAKASRKFTYRKLKNQTIPLSTPYAT
;
A
#
# COMPACT_ATOMS: atom_id res chain seq x y z
N MET A 1 41.18 -28.72 -8.76
CA MET A 1 39.71 -28.61 -8.65
C MET A 1 39.35 -27.34 -7.86
N ARG A 2 38.90 -26.26 -8.51
CA ARG A 2 38.53 -24.98 -7.86
C ARG A 2 37.08 -24.54 -8.16
N SER A 3 36.30 -25.35 -8.86
CA SER A 3 34.99 -24.98 -9.41
C SER A 3 33.86 -24.88 -8.36
N GLY A 4 33.98 -25.59 -7.24
CA GLY A 4 32.97 -25.56 -6.16
C GLY A 4 32.93 -24.23 -5.39
N TRP A 5 34.09 -23.61 -5.17
CA TRP A 5 34.18 -22.35 -4.42
C TRP A 5 33.62 -21.17 -5.22
N TYR A 6 33.93 -21.09 -6.51
CA TYR A 6 33.41 -20.03 -7.38
C TYR A 6 31.90 -20.16 -7.64
N THR A 7 31.38 -21.39 -7.83
CA THR A 7 29.93 -21.60 -7.99
C THR A 7 29.16 -21.28 -6.70
N TRP A 8 29.72 -21.55 -5.52
CA TRP A 8 29.16 -21.11 -4.25
C TRP A 8 29.17 -19.58 -4.08
N CYS A 9 30.25 -18.92 -4.51
CA CYS A 9 30.37 -17.46 -4.49
C CYS A 9 29.36 -16.81 -5.46
N GLN A 10 29.19 -17.34 -6.67
CA GLN A 10 28.22 -16.86 -7.67
C GLN A 10 26.76 -17.05 -7.24
N ARG A 11 26.44 -18.11 -6.51
CA ARG A 11 25.07 -18.31 -5.95
C ARG A 11 24.74 -17.29 -4.85
N ARG A 12 25.73 -16.67 -4.22
CA ARG A 12 25.52 -15.61 -3.21
C ARG A 12 25.38 -14.22 -3.82
N THR A 13 25.99 -13.99 -4.98
CA THR A 13 26.00 -12.67 -5.64
C THR A 13 24.85 -12.51 -6.65
N GLY A 14 24.28 -13.60 -7.16
CA GLY A 14 23.16 -13.57 -8.10
C GLY A 14 21.79 -13.45 -7.43
N ILE A 15 20.97 -12.49 -7.88
CA ILE A 15 19.56 -12.40 -7.52
C ILE A 15 18.86 -13.64 -8.09
N SER A 16 18.42 -14.56 -7.22
CA SER A 16 17.76 -15.78 -7.69
C SER A 16 16.46 -15.44 -8.45
N PRO A 17 16.01 -16.27 -9.40
CA PRO A 17 14.74 -16.05 -10.12
C PRO A 17 13.55 -15.88 -9.17
N ARG A 18 13.57 -16.61 -8.04
CA ARG A 18 12.57 -16.50 -6.99
C ARG A 18 12.61 -15.13 -6.29
N GLN A 19 13.79 -14.55 -6.14
CA GLN A 19 13.95 -13.21 -5.55
C GLN A 19 13.53 -12.12 -6.55
N GLN A 20 13.82 -12.27 -7.84
CA GLN A 20 13.33 -11.38 -8.89
C GLN A 20 11.81 -11.37 -8.95
N PHE A 21 11.18 -12.55 -8.93
CA PHE A 21 9.72 -12.67 -8.88
C PHE A 21 9.13 -11.97 -7.65
N ARG A 22 9.80 -12.08 -6.49
CA ARG A 22 9.36 -11.39 -5.26
C ARG A 22 9.46 -9.88 -5.39
N GLN A 23 10.56 -9.37 -5.93
CA GLN A 23 10.75 -7.93 -6.16
C GLN A 23 9.72 -7.38 -7.16
N HIS A 24 9.42 -8.14 -8.22
CA HIS A 24 8.39 -7.78 -9.19
C HIS A 24 6.99 -7.77 -8.55
N CYS A 25 6.63 -8.81 -7.78
CA CYS A 25 5.38 -8.78 -7.00
C CYS A 25 5.33 -7.56 -6.08
N ASP A 26 6.44 -7.29 -5.39
CA ASP A 26 6.52 -6.23 -4.39
C ASP A 26 6.33 -4.84 -5.05
N SER A 27 6.92 -4.60 -6.21
CA SER A 27 6.76 -3.35 -6.96
C SER A 27 5.34 -3.17 -7.51
N VAL A 28 4.74 -4.22 -8.08
CA VAL A 28 3.37 -4.17 -8.62
C VAL A 28 2.34 -3.93 -7.51
N VAL A 29 2.46 -4.64 -6.38
CA VAL A 29 1.54 -4.46 -5.23
C VAL A 29 1.61 -3.04 -4.68
N LEU A 30 2.82 -2.48 -4.54
CA LEU A 30 3.02 -1.12 -4.01
C LEU A 30 2.53 -0.04 -4.99
N ALA A 31 2.99 -0.10 -6.24
CA ALA A 31 2.74 0.95 -7.23
C ALA A 31 1.29 0.95 -7.73
N ALA A 32 0.77 -0.20 -8.15
CA ALA A 32 -0.49 -0.26 -8.88
C ALA A 32 -1.71 -0.40 -7.97
N ALA A 33 -1.62 -1.19 -6.89
CA ALA A 33 -2.78 -1.52 -6.07
C ALA A 33 -2.84 -0.73 -4.75
N PHE A 34 -1.71 -0.62 -4.03
CA PHE A 34 -1.68 0.05 -2.71
C PHE A 34 -1.79 1.57 -2.82
N THR A 35 -1.08 2.18 -3.78
CA THR A 35 -1.12 3.63 -4.02
C THR A 35 -2.48 4.06 -4.57
N ARG A 36 -3.01 3.31 -5.55
CA ARG A 36 -4.34 3.56 -6.15
C ARG A 36 -5.48 3.44 -5.12
N SER A 37 -5.39 2.47 -4.22
CA SER A 37 -6.36 2.30 -3.12
C SER A 37 -6.19 3.26 -1.95
N LYS A 38 -5.26 4.23 -2.03
CA LYS A 38 -4.93 5.17 -0.95
C LYS A 38 -4.63 4.47 0.37
N GLN A 39 -3.96 3.31 0.28
CA GLN A 39 -3.60 2.47 1.42
C GLN A 39 -4.79 1.91 2.21
N ARG A 40 -6.03 2.00 1.72
CA ARG A 40 -7.22 1.56 2.48
C ARG A 40 -7.42 0.05 2.49
N TYR A 41 -6.89 -0.63 1.49
CA TYR A 41 -7.17 -2.04 1.24
C TYR A 41 -6.10 -2.95 1.83
N GLY A 42 -6.55 -4.03 2.45
CA GLY A 42 -5.70 -5.14 2.88
C GLY A 42 -5.49 -6.17 1.77
N ALA A 43 -4.73 -7.23 2.07
CA ALA A 43 -4.36 -8.26 1.10
C ALA A 43 -5.52 -8.84 0.27
N PRO A 44 -6.72 -9.13 0.82
CA PRO A 44 -7.81 -9.71 0.03
C PRO A 44 -8.29 -8.75 -1.07
N ARG A 45 -8.65 -7.52 -0.71
CA ARG A 45 -9.16 -6.50 -1.65
C ARG A 45 -8.10 -6.05 -2.65
N LEU A 46 -6.83 -5.98 -2.24
CA LEU A 46 -5.72 -5.73 -3.15
C LEU A 46 -5.57 -6.85 -4.18
N THR A 47 -5.83 -8.10 -3.80
CA THR A 47 -5.75 -9.23 -4.72
C THR A 47 -6.84 -9.15 -5.79
N ASP A 48 -8.05 -8.70 -5.44
CA ASP A 48 -9.13 -8.52 -6.42
C ASP A 48 -8.85 -7.34 -7.37
N GLU A 49 -8.31 -6.22 -6.88
CA GLU A 49 -7.83 -5.12 -7.72
C GLU A 49 -6.73 -5.58 -8.68
N LEU A 50 -5.76 -6.35 -8.18
CA LEU A 50 -4.68 -6.88 -9.01
C LEU A 50 -5.21 -7.82 -10.09
N ARG A 51 -6.21 -8.65 -9.77
CA ARG A 51 -6.90 -9.49 -10.76
C ARG A 51 -7.62 -8.66 -11.80
N ALA A 52 -8.28 -7.57 -11.40
CA ALA A 52 -8.92 -6.64 -12.34
C ALA A 52 -7.89 -5.93 -13.26
N GLN A 53 -6.65 -5.79 -12.81
CA GLN A 53 -5.52 -5.29 -13.61
C GLN A 53 -4.84 -6.38 -14.46
N GLY A 54 -5.32 -7.62 -14.43
CA GLY A 54 -4.73 -8.75 -15.17
C GLY A 54 -3.61 -9.51 -14.44
N TYR A 55 -3.32 -9.14 -13.20
CA TYR A 55 -2.31 -9.82 -12.38
C TYR A 55 -2.94 -10.90 -11.50
N HIS A 56 -2.57 -12.16 -11.76
CA HIS A 56 -3.06 -13.32 -11.00
C HIS A 56 -2.11 -13.67 -9.85
N PHE A 57 -2.15 -12.88 -8.77
CA PHE A 57 -1.44 -13.21 -7.54
C PHE A 57 -2.35 -13.91 -6.52
N ASN A 58 -1.77 -14.80 -5.70
CA ASN A 58 -2.48 -15.37 -4.55
C ASN A 58 -2.51 -14.35 -3.40
N VAL A 59 -3.60 -14.32 -2.63
CA VAL A 59 -3.75 -13.51 -1.41
C VAL A 59 -2.57 -13.70 -0.46
N LYS A 60 -2.05 -14.94 -0.33
CA LYS A 60 -0.86 -15.23 0.50
C LYS A 60 0.40 -14.51 -0.01
N THR A 61 0.57 -14.42 -1.32
CA THR A 61 1.72 -13.73 -1.95
C THR A 61 1.63 -12.24 -1.70
N VAL A 62 0.44 -11.65 -1.86
CA VAL A 62 0.18 -10.23 -1.58
C VAL A 62 0.37 -9.92 -0.09
N ALA A 63 -0.15 -10.77 0.80
CA ALA A 63 0.03 -10.63 2.24
C ALA A 63 1.51 -10.71 2.66
N ALA A 64 2.26 -11.66 2.09
CA ALA A 64 3.70 -11.79 2.32
C ALA A 64 4.48 -10.59 1.77
N SER A 65 4.05 -10.03 0.64
CA SER A 65 4.59 -8.80 0.06
C SER A 65 4.39 -7.61 0.99
N LEU A 66 3.15 -7.36 1.43
CA LEU A 66 2.81 -6.30 2.40
C LEU A 66 3.65 -6.42 3.68
N ARG A 67 3.80 -7.64 4.21
CA ARG A 67 4.63 -7.90 5.40
C ARG A 67 6.10 -7.57 5.17
N ARG A 68 6.69 -7.95 4.03
CA ARG A 68 8.09 -7.63 3.69
C ARG A 68 8.32 -6.12 3.57
N GLN A 69 7.34 -5.40 3.00
CA GLN A 69 7.42 -3.97 2.80
C GLN A 69 6.98 -3.14 4.02
N GLY A 70 6.53 -3.79 5.10
CA GLY A 70 6.00 -3.11 6.28
C GLY A 70 4.68 -2.35 6.04
N LEU A 71 4.00 -2.62 4.93
CA LEU A 71 2.78 -1.93 4.54
C LEU A 71 1.59 -2.48 5.30
N ARG A 72 0.82 -1.59 5.93
CA ARG A 72 -0.42 -1.92 6.63
C ARG A 72 -1.56 -1.09 6.06
N ALA A 73 -2.71 -1.72 5.91
CA ALA A 73 -3.91 -1.02 5.50
C ALA A 73 -4.27 0.07 6.53
N LYS A 74 -4.50 1.28 6.05
CA LYS A 74 -4.94 2.41 6.84
C LYS A 74 -6.40 2.22 7.21
N ALA A 75 -6.66 2.06 8.51
CA ALA A 75 -8.03 2.01 9.01
C ALA A 75 -8.76 3.32 8.70
N SER A 76 -10.06 3.22 8.37
CA SER A 76 -10.93 4.39 8.29
C SER A 76 -10.97 5.06 9.66
N ARG A 77 -10.72 6.37 9.71
CA ARG A 77 -11.00 7.15 10.92
C ARG A 77 -12.49 7.04 11.22
N LYS A 78 -12.85 6.86 12.50
CA LYS A 78 -14.24 6.93 12.94
C LYS A 78 -14.81 8.27 12.48
N PHE A 79 -16.01 8.24 11.89
CA PHE A 79 -16.72 9.46 11.53
C PHE A 79 -16.99 10.26 12.81
N THR A 80 -16.73 11.57 12.77
CA THR A 80 -16.97 12.46 13.90
C THR A 80 -17.66 13.70 13.37
N TYR A 81 -18.86 13.99 13.89
CA TYR A 81 -19.59 15.19 13.55
C TYR A 81 -18.86 16.41 14.13
N ARG A 82 -18.40 17.32 13.27
CA ARG A 82 -17.78 18.56 13.70
C ARG A 82 -18.87 19.62 13.84
N LYS A 83 -19.24 19.98 15.07
CA LYS A 83 -20.14 21.12 15.31
C LYS A 83 -19.51 22.38 14.71
N LEU A 84 -20.20 23.02 13.77
CA LEU A 84 -19.84 24.36 13.31
C LEU A 84 -19.95 25.28 14.52
N LYS A 85 -18.90 26.07 14.78
CA LYS A 85 -18.95 27.09 15.83
C LYS A 85 -19.86 28.20 15.30
N ASN A 86 -20.98 28.47 15.96
CA ASN A 86 -21.82 29.61 15.66
C ASN A 86 -20.99 30.86 15.93
N GLN A 87 -20.50 31.51 14.87
CA GLN A 87 -19.91 32.83 15.01
C GLN A 87 -21.07 33.82 15.09
N THR A 88 -21.23 34.45 16.24
CA THR A 88 -22.17 35.56 16.41
C THR A 88 -21.64 36.71 15.57
N ILE A 89 -22.23 36.90 14.40
CA ILE A 89 -21.94 38.05 13.54
C ILE A 89 -22.60 39.25 14.22
N PRO A 90 -21.87 40.28 14.67
CA PRO A 90 -22.52 41.46 15.24
C PRO A 90 -23.28 42.18 14.13
N LEU A 91 -24.61 42.13 14.20
CA LEU A 91 -25.48 42.95 13.35
C LEU A 91 -25.33 44.40 13.79
N SER A 92 -24.51 45.17 13.08
CA SER A 92 -24.50 46.63 13.20
C SER A 92 -25.80 47.15 12.59
N THR A 93 -26.74 47.61 13.42
CA THR A 93 -27.96 48.28 12.97
C THR A 93 -27.72 49.79 12.96
N PRO A 94 -27.67 50.47 11.79
CA PRO A 94 -27.36 51.90 11.71
C PRO A 94 -28.60 52.81 11.78
N TYR A 95 -29.58 52.52 12.64
CA TYR A 95 -30.78 53.37 12.75
C TYR A 95 -31.20 53.55 14.22
N ALA A 96 -30.87 54.71 14.78
CA ALA A 96 -31.55 55.30 15.92
C ALA A 96 -31.72 56.80 15.59
N THR A 97 -32.97 57.25 15.49
CA THR A 97 -33.40 58.65 15.36
C THR A 97 -33.67 59.20 16.75
#